data_AF-A0AAV1RVF6-F1
#
_entry.id   AF-A0AAV1RVF6-F1
#
_cell.length_a   1.000
_cell.length_b   1.000
_cell.length_c   1.000
_cell.angle_alpha   90.00
_cell.angle_beta   90.00
_cell.angle_gamma   90.00
#
_symmetry.space_group_name_H-M   'P 1'
#
loop_
_entity.id
_entity.type
_entity.pdbx_description
1 polymer ?
#
loop_
_entity_poly.entity_id
_entity_poly.type
_entity_poly.pdbx_seq_one_letter_code
_entity_poly.pdbx_strand_id
1 'polypeptide(L)'
;MLDAFNSQQDKSLAVVIVFDLAAAVRNRDCCCCDMACALSFLEEETLLRQGTKSSYTTFVSSLRDKLKGNEEYYGIPMLPEPSKATDPEQRFLLVGLNVTKEKSITLALDVNNVYVVGYLDDKYRAHVFSDASKIAEDSLWKDAKERLPIKYPSTYGGIEGKANPRPKVELGIEKLKFAILSVFGKQQIKENLEAKLLLLSVQMVSEATRFKYIEKMILNSIEGKGTYKSFFPNPLVISLENRWQDLSKGVRNSNKGVISPAVQLIDPNNKPFKVDKVQAVAPYLNIYNIRVL
;
A
#
# COMPACT_ATOMS: atom_id res chain seq x y z
N MET A 1 -21.45 46.68 49.17
CA MET A 1 -21.84 46.05 47.89
C MET A 1 -20.57 45.97 47.05
N LEU A 2 -19.69 45.08 47.52
CA LEU A 2 -18.26 44.94 47.27
C LEU A 2 -17.90 43.55 47.84
N ASP A 3 -17.05 42.82 47.12
CA ASP A 3 -16.30 41.59 47.49
C ASP A 3 -17.12 40.34 47.86
N ALA A 4 -16.72 39.10 47.65
CA ALA A 4 -15.71 38.39 46.85
C ALA A 4 -15.96 36.91 47.20
N PHE A 5 -15.92 35.96 46.26
CA PHE A 5 -15.59 34.57 46.59
C PHE A 5 -15.03 33.84 45.36
N ASN A 6 -14.22 32.83 45.67
CA ASN A 6 -13.04 32.41 44.94
C ASN A 6 -13.29 31.09 44.16
N SER A 7 -12.48 30.89 43.12
CA SER A 7 -11.86 29.60 42.75
C SER A 7 -12.63 28.47 42.02
N GLN A 8 -12.01 28.07 40.89
CA GLN A 8 -11.92 26.72 40.24
C GLN A 8 -12.93 26.27 39.17
N GLN A 9 -12.33 25.57 38.18
CA GLN A 9 -12.85 24.80 37.01
C GLN A 9 -12.92 25.55 35.67
N ASP A 10 -12.41 25.05 34.54
CA ASP A 10 -11.60 23.88 34.22
C ASP A 10 -11.05 24.11 32.79
N LYS A 11 -9.78 23.76 32.55
CA LYS A 11 -9.16 23.70 31.23
C LYS A 11 -9.28 22.25 30.72
N SER A 12 -10.37 21.90 30.05
CA SER A 12 -10.36 20.80 29.08
C SER A 12 -11.63 20.82 28.25
N LEU A 13 -11.48 20.69 26.93
CA LEU A 13 -12.46 20.04 26.06
C LEU A 13 -11.71 19.59 24.81
N ALA A 14 -10.86 18.58 25.02
CA ALA A 14 -10.59 17.60 24.01
C ALA A 14 -11.93 16.88 23.75
N VAL A 15 -12.62 17.27 22.67
CA VAL A 15 -13.81 16.56 22.24
C VAL A 15 -13.35 15.29 21.53
N VAL A 16 -13.19 14.26 22.36
CA VAL A 16 -13.25 12.85 21.99
C VAL A 16 -14.67 12.60 21.48
N ILE A 17 -14.83 12.46 20.15
CA ILE A 17 -16.00 11.76 19.58
C ILE A 17 -15.46 10.48 18.98
N VAL A 18 -15.87 9.41 19.63
CA VAL A 18 -15.55 8.01 19.39
C VAL A 18 -16.74 7.36 18.70
N PHE A 19 -16.43 6.53 17.70
CA PHE A 19 -17.23 5.58 16.92
C PHE A 19 -18.20 6.07 15.84
N ASP A 20 -18.01 5.53 14.62
CA ASP A 20 -19.06 4.68 14.05
C ASP A 20 -18.46 3.45 13.34
N LEU A 21 -18.51 2.33 14.06
CA LEU A 21 -18.17 0.97 13.63
C LEU A 21 -19.50 0.27 13.35
N ALA A 22 -20.24 0.71 12.32
CA ALA A 22 -21.59 0.23 12.05
C ALA A 22 -21.79 -0.26 10.62
N ALA A 23 -21.22 -1.43 10.30
CA ALA A 23 -21.80 -2.32 9.29
C ALA A 23 -21.62 -3.83 9.55
N ALA A 24 -20.78 -4.25 10.51
CA ALA A 24 -20.53 -5.68 10.76
C ALA A 24 -20.86 -6.20 12.17
N VAL A 25 -21.33 -5.36 13.11
CA VAL A 25 -21.72 -5.81 14.46
C VAL A 25 -23.18 -5.43 14.76
N ARG A 26 -24.12 -6.15 14.15
CA ARG A 26 -25.53 -6.16 14.58
C ARG A 26 -26.05 -7.60 14.65
N ASN A 27 -25.62 -8.30 15.69
CA ASN A 27 -26.44 -9.21 16.50
C ASN A 27 -25.56 -9.74 17.65
N ARG A 28 -25.64 -9.14 18.83
CA ARG A 28 -25.12 -9.74 20.06
C ARG A 28 -26.30 -9.92 21.01
N ASP A 29 -26.85 -11.13 20.95
CA ASP A 29 -27.34 -11.88 22.10
C ASP A 29 -26.95 -13.34 21.87
N CYS A 30 -25.65 -13.62 22.03
CA CYS A 30 -25.14 -14.96 22.30
C CYS A 30 -23.76 -14.81 22.96
N CYS A 31 -23.70 -15.08 24.26
CA CYS A 31 -22.49 -15.51 24.93
C CYS A 31 -21.94 -16.75 24.23
N CYS A 32 -20.71 -16.67 23.72
CA CYS A 32 -19.65 -17.68 23.73
C CYS A 32 -18.67 -17.39 22.58
N CYS A 33 -17.37 -17.39 22.92
CA CYS A 33 -16.21 -17.52 22.04
C CYS A 33 -16.29 -16.85 20.66
N ASP A 34 -15.61 -15.71 20.46
CA ASP A 34 -14.86 -15.58 19.21
C ASP A 34 -13.69 -14.62 19.33
N MET A 35 -12.53 -15.21 19.05
CA MET A 35 -11.23 -14.59 18.84
C MET A 35 -11.31 -13.84 17.50
N ALA A 36 -11.90 -12.65 17.51
CA ALA A 36 -11.95 -11.79 16.33
C ALA A 36 -10.56 -11.20 16.06
N CYS A 37 -9.74 -12.04 15.41
CA CYS A 37 -8.62 -11.79 14.53
C CYS A 37 -8.02 -10.37 14.57
N ALA A 38 -6.87 -10.21 15.24
CA ALA A 38 -6.17 -8.94 15.33
C ALA A 38 -5.28 -8.72 14.09
N LEU A 39 -5.90 -8.66 12.91
CA LEU A 39 -5.23 -8.12 11.72
C LEU A 39 -4.85 -6.66 11.98
N SER A 40 -3.58 -6.32 11.82
CA SER A 40 -3.13 -4.93 11.98
C SER A 40 -3.78 -4.06 10.88
N PHE A 41 -4.74 -3.22 11.27
CA PHE A 41 -5.43 -2.32 10.36
C PHE A 41 -4.71 -0.97 10.32
N LEU A 42 -4.45 -0.43 9.13
CA LEU A 42 -4.13 0.99 8.96
C LEU A 42 -5.43 1.74 8.69
N GLU A 43 -6.02 2.33 9.73
CA GLU A 43 -7.04 3.38 9.60
C GLU A 43 -6.37 4.69 9.17
N GLU A 44 -5.73 4.67 8.00
CA GLU A 44 -5.34 5.90 7.32
C GLU A 44 -6.59 6.49 6.66
N GLU A 45 -7.49 7.05 7.48
CA GLU A 45 -8.79 7.61 7.08
C GLU A 45 -8.70 8.73 6.01
N THR A 46 -7.52 9.07 5.51
CA THR A 46 -7.26 10.39 4.94
C THR A 46 -6.49 10.42 3.63
N LEU A 47 -5.85 9.33 3.16
CA LEU A 47 -4.99 9.38 1.96
C LEU A 47 -5.69 10.04 0.77
N LEU A 48 -6.76 9.41 0.27
CA LEU A 48 -7.49 9.89 -0.91
C LEU A 48 -8.51 10.97 -0.52
N ARG A 49 -9.07 10.92 0.68
CA ARG A 49 -10.04 11.90 1.17
C ARG A 49 -9.44 13.31 1.29
N GLN A 50 -8.21 13.43 1.81
CA GLN A 50 -7.49 14.71 1.83
C GLN A 50 -6.71 14.93 0.53
N GLY A 51 -6.02 13.90 0.04
CA GLY A 51 -5.23 13.95 -1.19
C GLY A 51 -4.05 14.92 -1.16
N THR A 52 -3.63 15.42 -0.01
CA THR A 52 -2.53 16.39 0.09
C THR A 52 -1.16 15.70 0.05
N LYS A 53 -0.10 16.47 -0.23
CA LYS A 53 1.29 15.97 -0.11
C LYS A 53 1.58 15.43 1.28
N SER A 54 1.09 16.13 2.32
CA SER A 54 1.29 15.71 3.71
C SER A 54 0.59 14.38 3.99
N SER A 55 -0.69 14.25 3.64
CA SER A 55 -1.43 13.00 3.86
C SER A 55 -0.84 11.83 3.08
N TYR A 56 -0.34 12.06 1.86
CA TYR A 56 0.35 11.02 1.09
C TYR A 56 1.71 10.61 1.70
N THR A 57 2.50 11.59 2.15
CA THR A 57 3.78 11.34 2.83
C THR A 57 3.57 10.58 4.14
N THR A 58 2.57 10.97 4.94
CA THR A 58 2.18 10.27 6.17
C THR A 58 1.80 8.83 5.84
N PHE A 59 0.94 8.62 4.85
CA PHE A 59 0.52 7.30 4.41
C PHE A 59 1.66 6.36 4.05
N VAL A 60 2.55 6.81 3.16
CA VAL A 60 3.71 6.00 2.74
C VAL A 60 4.67 5.78 3.92
N SER A 61 4.82 6.75 4.82
CA SER A 61 5.68 6.61 6.00
C SER A 61 5.11 5.62 7.01
N SER A 62 3.81 5.69 7.33
CA SER A 62 3.13 4.74 8.22
C SER A 62 3.20 3.32 7.68
N LEU A 63 3.05 3.14 6.36
CA LEU A 63 3.24 1.83 5.72
C LEU A 63 4.65 1.31 5.96
N ARG A 64 5.68 2.12 5.68
CA ARG A 64 7.08 1.74 5.90
C ARG A 64 7.36 1.44 7.36
N ASP A 65 6.82 2.21 8.29
CA ASP A 65 7.01 1.99 9.72
C ASP A 65 6.40 0.68 10.21
N LYS A 66 5.27 0.25 9.63
CA LYS A 66 4.68 -1.06 9.91
C LYS A 66 5.38 -2.22 9.20
N LEU A 67 6.04 -1.94 8.08
CA LEU A 67 6.68 -2.96 7.24
C LEU A 67 8.18 -3.13 7.51
N LYS A 68 8.84 -2.20 8.21
CA LYS A 68 10.27 -2.33 8.51
C LYS A 68 10.53 -3.44 9.51
N GLY A 69 11.53 -4.26 9.21
CA GLY A 69 12.13 -5.20 10.14
C GLY A 69 13.15 -4.51 11.05
N ASN A 70 13.95 -5.33 11.73
CA ASN A 70 15.00 -4.86 12.63
C ASN A 70 16.33 -4.58 11.91
N GLU A 71 16.46 -5.01 10.66
CA GLU A 71 17.69 -4.83 9.87
C GLU A 71 17.64 -3.56 9.03
N GLU A 72 18.80 -2.90 8.92
CA GLU A 72 19.01 -1.72 8.10
C GLU A 72 20.38 -1.83 7.41
N TYR A 73 20.44 -1.45 6.14
CA TYR A 73 21.69 -1.39 5.39
C TYR A 73 21.86 0.02 4.83
N TYR A 74 22.95 0.68 5.20
CA TYR A 74 23.30 2.02 4.71
C TYR A 74 22.19 3.08 4.92
N GLY A 75 21.53 3.12 6.08
CA GLY A 75 20.50 4.12 6.34
C GLY A 75 19.09 3.73 5.88
N ILE A 76 18.92 2.56 5.24
CA ILE A 76 17.66 2.15 4.61
C ILE A 76 17.18 0.81 5.21
N PRO A 77 15.95 0.77 5.73
CA PRO A 77 15.41 -0.42 6.38
C PRO A 77 15.24 -1.59 5.41
N MET A 78 15.29 -2.81 5.94
CA MET A 78 14.83 -4.01 5.25
C MET A 78 13.44 -4.41 5.76
N LEU A 79 12.68 -5.11 4.92
CA LEU A 79 11.51 -5.86 5.38
C LEU A 79 11.92 -6.91 6.43
N PRO A 80 11.02 -7.28 7.36
CA PRO A 80 11.29 -8.35 8.31
C PRO A 80 11.63 -9.64 7.57
N GLU A 81 12.57 -10.41 8.12
CA GLU A 81 12.88 -11.76 7.62
C GLU A 81 11.57 -12.48 7.39
N PRO A 82 11.36 -13.12 6.22
CA PRO A 82 10.07 -13.63 5.85
C PRO A 82 9.59 -14.48 6.99
N SER A 83 8.53 -14.04 7.66
CA SER A 83 8.10 -14.79 8.81
C SER A 83 7.80 -16.20 8.30
N LYS A 84 8.22 -17.23 9.04
CA LYS A 84 7.57 -18.55 8.91
C LYS A 84 6.10 -18.47 9.32
N ALA A 85 5.50 -17.26 9.42
CA ALA A 85 4.16 -17.04 9.88
C ALA A 85 3.20 -17.70 8.91
N THR A 86 2.88 -18.92 9.30
CA THR A 86 1.60 -19.56 9.11
C THR A 86 0.48 -18.72 9.71
N ASP A 87 0.80 -17.77 10.61
CA ASP A 87 -0.15 -16.83 11.20
C ASP A 87 -0.52 -15.71 10.23
N PRO A 88 -1.76 -15.69 9.72
CA PRO A 88 -2.24 -14.66 8.81
C PRO A 88 -2.21 -13.24 9.36
N GLU A 89 -2.38 -13.07 10.67
CA GLU A 89 -2.53 -11.75 11.30
C GLU A 89 -1.25 -10.93 11.23
N GLN A 90 -0.11 -11.63 11.21
CA GLN A 90 1.23 -11.05 11.05
C GLN A 90 1.69 -11.06 9.59
N ARG A 91 1.00 -11.81 8.72
CA ARG A 91 1.39 -11.99 7.32
C ARG A 91 0.86 -10.89 6.42
N PHE A 92 -0.32 -10.37 6.73
CA PHE A 92 -1.03 -9.41 5.90
C PHE A 92 -1.31 -8.11 6.62
N LEU A 93 -0.96 -7.00 5.98
CA LEU A 93 -1.31 -5.66 6.40
C LEU A 93 -2.52 -5.19 5.61
N LEU A 94 -3.58 -4.78 6.32
CA LEU A 94 -4.79 -4.26 5.69
C LEU A 94 -4.70 -2.73 5.55
N VAL A 95 -4.96 -2.24 4.33
CA VAL A 95 -4.78 -0.83 3.95
C VAL A 95 -6.07 -0.29 3.34
N GLY A 96 -6.76 0.58 4.08
CA GLY A 96 -7.96 1.26 3.60
C GLY A 96 -7.65 2.39 2.62
N LEU A 97 -8.29 2.39 1.45
CA LEU A 97 -8.24 3.46 0.46
C LEU A 97 -9.59 4.19 0.39
N ASN A 98 -9.70 5.30 1.11
CA ASN A 98 -10.96 6.02 1.33
C ASN A 98 -11.13 7.20 0.37
N VAL A 99 -11.99 7.07 -0.64
CA VAL A 99 -12.37 8.17 -1.56
C VAL A 99 -13.29 9.16 -0.83
N THR A 100 -14.32 8.66 -0.15
CA THR A 100 -15.16 9.39 0.82
C THR A 100 -15.30 8.55 2.09
N LYS A 101 -16.10 8.98 3.07
CA LYS A 101 -16.38 8.16 4.27
C LYS A 101 -17.12 6.85 3.93
N GLU A 102 -17.95 6.90 2.89
CA GLU A 102 -18.80 5.80 2.46
C GLU A 102 -18.20 5.01 1.30
N LYS A 103 -17.20 5.58 0.61
CA LYS A 103 -16.61 5.00 -0.60
C LYS A 103 -15.16 4.63 -0.37
N SER A 104 -14.92 3.37 -0.05
CA SER A 104 -13.59 2.83 0.21
C SER A 104 -13.44 1.40 -0.29
N ILE A 105 -12.18 0.97 -0.41
CA ILE A 105 -11.81 -0.44 -0.51
C ILE A 105 -10.70 -0.70 0.51
N THR A 106 -10.50 -1.96 0.87
CA THR A 106 -9.38 -2.36 1.73
C THR A 106 -8.46 -3.29 0.95
N LEU A 107 -7.22 -2.87 0.72
CA LEU A 107 -6.19 -3.73 0.15
C LEU A 107 -5.62 -4.66 1.23
N ALA A 108 -5.21 -5.85 0.84
CA ALA A 108 -4.32 -6.69 1.66
C ALA A 108 -2.92 -6.67 1.05
N LEU A 109 -1.92 -6.32 1.85
CA LEU A 109 -0.51 -6.32 1.47
C LEU A 109 0.22 -7.45 2.21
N ASP A 110 0.99 -8.24 1.49
CA ASP A 110 1.88 -9.24 2.07
C ASP A 110 3.13 -8.54 2.66
N VAL A 111 3.36 -8.68 3.97
CA VAL A 111 4.43 -7.94 4.66
C VAL A 111 5.84 -8.36 4.24
N ASN A 112 6.00 -9.55 3.66
CA ASN A 112 7.33 -10.08 3.29
C ASN A 112 7.83 -9.49 1.96
N ASN A 113 6.97 -8.86 1.17
CA ASN A 113 7.34 -8.32 -0.14
C ASN A 113 6.60 -7.01 -0.50
N VAL A 114 5.64 -6.55 0.32
CA VAL A 114 4.76 -5.41 0.06
C VAL A 114 3.84 -5.63 -1.15
N TYR A 115 3.55 -6.88 -1.53
CA TYR A 115 2.72 -7.18 -2.70
C TYR A 115 1.25 -7.06 -2.31
N VAL A 116 0.45 -6.41 -3.17
CA VAL A 116 -1.01 -6.48 -3.05
C VAL A 116 -1.45 -7.90 -3.40
N VAL A 117 -2.09 -8.58 -2.46
CA VAL A 117 -2.59 -9.95 -2.64
C VAL A 117 -4.08 -10.01 -2.98
N GLY A 118 -4.79 -8.92 -2.73
CA GLY A 118 -6.21 -8.81 -2.98
C GLY A 118 -6.80 -7.52 -2.43
N TYR A 119 -8.11 -7.37 -2.57
CA TYR A 119 -8.88 -6.28 -1.99
C TYR A 119 -10.29 -6.73 -1.55
N LEU A 120 -10.84 -6.01 -0.57
CA LEU A 120 -12.22 -6.11 -0.13
C LEU A 120 -12.99 -4.89 -0.61
N ASP A 121 -14.15 -5.12 -1.22
CA ASP A 121 -15.06 -4.05 -1.63
C ASP A 121 -16.21 -3.80 -0.63
N ASP A 122 -17.06 -2.81 -0.94
CA ASP A 122 -18.17 -2.33 -0.12
C ASP A 122 -19.34 -3.30 0.04
N LYS A 123 -19.45 -4.27 -0.86
CA LYS A 123 -20.41 -5.37 -0.74
C LYS A 123 -19.86 -6.48 0.15
N TYR A 124 -18.70 -6.27 0.75
CA TYR A 124 -18.01 -7.25 1.56
C TYR A 124 -17.63 -8.47 0.74
N ARG A 125 -17.22 -8.25 -0.53
CA ARG A 125 -16.74 -9.30 -1.42
C ARG A 125 -15.22 -9.28 -1.44
N ALA A 126 -14.64 -10.43 -1.13
CA ALA A 126 -13.20 -10.61 -1.13
C ALA A 126 -12.72 -10.97 -2.53
N HIS A 127 -11.80 -10.16 -3.05
CA HIS A 127 -11.14 -10.37 -4.33
C HIS A 127 -9.69 -10.70 -4.08
N VAL A 128 -9.29 -11.94 -4.35
CA VAL A 128 -7.92 -12.43 -4.11
C VAL A 128 -7.32 -12.89 -5.43
N PHE A 129 -6.04 -12.56 -5.66
CA PHE A 129 -5.34 -12.96 -6.88
C PHE A 129 -5.27 -14.48 -7.02
N SER A 130 -5.36 -14.98 -8.26
CA SER A 130 -5.32 -16.42 -8.53
C SER A 130 -3.98 -17.09 -8.21
N ASP A 131 -2.91 -16.31 -8.08
CA ASP A 131 -1.57 -16.76 -7.68
C ASP A 131 -1.25 -16.42 -6.22
N ALA A 132 -2.26 -15.99 -5.43
CA ALA A 132 -2.08 -15.76 -4.01
C ALA A 132 -1.76 -17.06 -3.27
N SER A 133 -1.03 -16.96 -2.16
CA SER A 133 -0.73 -18.12 -1.32
C SER A 133 -2.01 -18.72 -0.72
N LYS A 134 -2.01 -20.04 -0.46
CA LYS A 134 -3.13 -20.71 0.23
C LYS A 134 -3.51 -20.06 1.56
N ILE A 135 -2.51 -19.54 2.30
CA ILE A 135 -2.76 -18.79 3.54
C ILE A 135 -3.62 -17.55 3.24
N ALA A 136 -3.30 -16.78 2.19
CA ALA A 136 -4.09 -15.61 1.80
C ALA A 136 -5.53 -16.00 1.44
N GLU A 137 -5.70 -17.04 0.62
CA GLU A 137 -7.01 -17.56 0.23
C GLU A 137 -7.85 -17.98 1.45
N ASP A 138 -7.24 -18.67 2.43
CA ASP A 138 -7.95 -19.22 3.59
C ASP A 138 -8.22 -18.20 4.69
N SER A 139 -7.44 -17.12 4.75
CA SER A 139 -7.42 -16.24 5.92
C SER A 139 -7.93 -14.82 5.68
N LEU A 140 -7.75 -14.26 4.49
CA LEU A 140 -8.17 -12.89 4.23
C LEU A 140 -9.69 -12.81 4.16
N TRP A 141 -10.29 -11.99 5.03
CA TRP A 141 -11.73 -11.69 5.04
C TRP A 141 -12.61 -12.95 5.05
N LYS A 142 -12.44 -13.81 6.06
CA LYS A 142 -13.23 -15.06 6.23
C LYS A 142 -14.74 -14.81 6.32
N ASP A 143 -15.10 -13.64 6.81
CA ASP A 143 -16.44 -13.12 6.97
C ASP A 143 -17.02 -12.47 5.70
N ALA A 144 -16.23 -12.36 4.62
CA ALA A 144 -16.71 -11.86 3.33
C ALA A 144 -17.97 -12.62 2.87
N LYS A 145 -18.97 -11.87 2.39
CA LYS A 145 -20.25 -12.43 1.91
C LYS A 145 -20.07 -13.26 0.65
N GLU A 146 -19.06 -12.93 -0.15
CA GLU A 146 -18.74 -13.60 -1.39
C GLU A 146 -17.22 -13.58 -1.60
N ARG A 147 -16.69 -14.62 -2.24
CA ARG A 147 -15.30 -14.70 -2.66
C ARG A 147 -15.25 -14.75 -4.18
N LEU A 148 -14.64 -13.72 -4.77
CA LEU A 148 -14.55 -13.51 -6.20
C LEU A 148 -13.08 -13.55 -6.60
N PRO A 149 -12.54 -14.70 -7.03
CA PRO A 149 -11.13 -14.77 -7.41
C PRO A 149 -10.85 -13.88 -8.61
N ILE A 150 -9.77 -13.12 -8.54
CA ILE A 150 -9.26 -12.33 -9.66
C ILE A 150 -8.68 -13.31 -10.68
N LYS A 151 -9.19 -13.25 -11.92
CA LYS A 151 -8.97 -14.29 -12.95
C LYS A 151 -7.62 -14.21 -13.67
N TYR A 152 -6.67 -13.48 -13.11
CA TYR A 152 -5.33 -13.27 -13.64
C TYR A 152 -4.35 -13.10 -12.48
N PRO A 153 -3.06 -13.43 -12.66
CA PRO A 153 -2.09 -13.38 -11.58
C PRO A 153 -1.70 -11.94 -11.22
N SER A 154 -1.18 -11.77 -10.01
CA SER A 154 -0.72 -10.50 -9.41
C SER A 154 0.52 -9.90 -10.09
N THR A 155 1.20 -10.66 -10.94
CA THR A 155 2.36 -10.17 -11.69
C THR A 155 2.00 -9.00 -12.61
N TYR A 156 2.96 -8.11 -12.89
CA TYR A 156 2.74 -7.02 -13.84
C TYR A 156 2.24 -7.52 -15.19
N GLY A 157 2.78 -8.61 -15.74
CA GLY A 157 2.28 -9.17 -17.00
C GLY A 157 0.81 -9.62 -16.95
N GLY A 158 0.38 -10.21 -15.82
CA GLY A 158 -1.02 -10.60 -15.62
C GLY A 158 -1.97 -9.40 -15.55
N ILE A 159 -1.61 -8.40 -14.76
CA ILE A 159 -2.40 -7.17 -14.58
C ILE A 159 -2.42 -6.34 -15.88
N GLU A 160 -1.26 -6.10 -16.50
CA GLU A 160 -1.13 -5.30 -17.73
C GLU A 160 -1.85 -5.95 -18.92
N GLY A 161 -1.92 -7.29 -18.95
CA GLY A 161 -2.66 -8.04 -19.97
C GLY A 161 -4.17 -7.80 -19.94
N LYS A 162 -4.70 -7.27 -18.84
CA LYS A 162 -6.13 -6.94 -18.66
C LYS A 162 -6.39 -5.43 -18.63
N ALA A 163 -5.46 -4.66 -18.09
CA ALA A 163 -5.53 -3.20 -18.07
C ALA A 163 -4.88 -2.61 -19.33
N ASN A 164 -3.70 -2.03 -19.17
CA ASN A 164 -2.79 -1.57 -20.20
C ASN A 164 -1.37 -1.66 -19.62
N PRO A 165 -0.33 -1.69 -20.46
CA PRO A 165 1.05 -1.57 -19.99
C PRO A 165 1.26 -0.32 -19.13
N ARG A 166 2.04 -0.42 -18.04
CA ARG A 166 2.32 0.68 -17.10
C ARG A 166 2.70 2.01 -17.77
N PRO A 167 3.55 2.06 -18.82
CA PRO A 167 3.89 3.33 -19.47
C PRO A 167 2.71 4.04 -20.14
N LYS A 168 1.58 3.34 -20.32
CA LYS A 168 0.33 3.85 -20.92
C LYS A 168 -0.79 4.06 -19.89
N VAL A 169 -0.50 3.88 -18.61
CA VAL A 169 -1.46 4.11 -17.52
C VAL A 169 -1.02 5.30 -16.70
N GLU A 170 -1.87 6.32 -16.67
CA GLU A 170 -1.63 7.52 -15.88
C GLU A 170 -1.76 7.24 -14.38
N LEU A 171 -0.73 7.62 -13.61
CA LEU A 171 -0.73 7.66 -12.15
C LEU A 171 -1.24 9.01 -11.65
N GLY A 172 -1.86 9.03 -10.47
CA GLY A 172 -2.31 10.23 -9.79
C GLY A 172 -3.51 9.99 -8.89
N ILE A 173 -3.72 10.90 -7.91
CA ILE A 173 -4.77 10.76 -6.89
C ILE A 173 -6.17 10.61 -7.53
N GLU A 174 -6.51 11.40 -8.55
CA GLU A 174 -7.79 11.27 -9.24
C GLU A 174 -7.92 9.98 -10.03
N LYS A 175 -6.84 9.50 -10.63
CA LYS A 175 -6.85 8.26 -11.39
C LYS A 175 -7.13 7.07 -10.47
N LEU A 176 -6.50 7.04 -9.29
CA LEU A 176 -6.78 6.03 -8.27
C LEU A 176 -8.20 6.13 -7.72
N LYS A 177 -8.69 7.34 -7.40
CA LYS A 177 -10.10 7.55 -7.00
C LYS A 177 -11.08 7.02 -8.05
N PHE A 178 -10.87 7.39 -9.31
CA PHE A 178 -11.72 6.94 -10.41
C PHE A 178 -11.71 5.41 -10.54
N ALA A 179 -10.55 4.78 -10.42
CA ALA A 179 -10.44 3.33 -10.49
C ALA A 179 -11.17 2.63 -9.32
N ILE A 180 -11.06 3.15 -8.10
CA ILE A 180 -11.84 2.65 -6.95
C ILE A 180 -13.34 2.76 -7.23
N LEU A 181 -13.81 3.93 -7.66
CA LEU A 181 -15.23 4.16 -7.97
C LEU A 181 -15.74 3.31 -9.14
N SER A 182 -14.84 2.81 -10.00
CA SER A 182 -15.19 1.96 -11.12
C SER A 182 -15.53 0.52 -10.72
N VAL A 183 -15.06 0.06 -9.55
CA VAL A 183 -15.38 -1.27 -9.00
C VAL A 183 -16.34 -1.20 -7.81
N PHE A 184 -16.28 -0.12 -7.03
CA PHE A 184 -17.08 0.09 -5.83
C PHE A 184 -18.59 -0.02 -6.13
N GLY A 185 -19.28 -0.88 -5.40
CA GLY A 185 -20.72 -1.10 -5.46
C GLY A 185 -21.23 -1.78 -6.72
N LYS A 186 -20.35 -2.13 -7.67
CA LYS A 186 -20.78 -2.73 -8.95
C LYS A 186 -21.22 -4.17 -8.75
N GLN A 187 -22.31 -4.59 -9.38
CA GLN A 187 -22.74 -5.99 -9.34
C GLN A 187 -21.73 -6.86 -10.10
N GLN A 188 -21.42 -6.49 -11.34
CA GLN A 188 -20.39 -7.13 -12.14
C GLN A 188 -19.23 -6.15 -12.33
N ILE A 189 -18.02 -6.63 -12.03
CA ILE A 189 -16.78 -5.86 -12.22
C ILE A 189 -16.15 -6.33 -13.52
N LYS A 190 -15.82 -5.40 -14.41
CA LYS A 190 -15.11 -5.71 -15.65
C LYS A 190 -13.63 -5.91 -15.34
N GLU A 191 -13.03 -6.98 -15.86
CA GLU A 191 -11.62 -7.33 -15.61
C GLU A 191 -10.66 -6.16 -15.91
N ASN A 192 -10.91 -5.39 -16.96
CA ASN A 192 -10.05 -4.27 -17.33
C ASN A 192 -10.10 -3.10 -16.33
N LEU A 193 -11.25 -2.88 -15.68
CA LEU A 193 -11.40 -1.86 -14.64
C LEU A 193 -10.75 -2.30 -13.33
N GLU A 194 -10.95 -3.56 -12.96
CA GLU A 194 -10.30 -4.17 -11.80
C GLU A 194 -8.78 -4.18 -11.95
N ALA A 195 -8.27 -4.61 -13.10
CA ALA A 195 -6.84 -4.64 -13.37
C ALA A 195 -6.24 -3.24 -13.32
N LYS A 196 -6.98 -2.22 -13.80
CA LYS A 196 -6.53 -0.82 -13.73
C LYS A 196 -6.48 -0.33 -12.28
N LEU A 197 -7.48 -0.68 -11.45
CA LEU A 197 -7.44 -0.39 -10.02
C LEU A 197 -6.23 -1.02 -9.35
N LEU A 198 -6.00 -2.31 -9.59
CA LEU A 198 -4.91 -3.06 -8.96
C LEU A 198 -3.54 -2.54 -9.42
N LEU A 199 -3.38 -2.20 -10.71
CA LEU A 199 -2.15 -1.60 -11.22
C LEU A 199 -1.83 -0.26 -10.54
N LEU A 200 -2.83 0.63 -10.46
CA LEU A 200 -2.69 1.92 -9.78
C LEU A 200 -2.40 1.74 -8.28
N SER A 201 -3.06 0.78 -7.64
CA SER A 201 -2.83 0.46 -6.23
C SER A 201 -1.41 -0.04 -5.99
N VAL A 202 -0.91 -0.96 -6.82
CA VAL A 202 0.47 -1.46 -6.72
C VAL A 202 1.46 -0.31 -6.90
N GLN A 203 1.33 0.51 -7.94
CA GLN A 203 2.30 1.58 -8.20
C GLN A 203 2.23 2.73 -7.18
N MET A 204 1.04 3.09 -6.70
CA MET A 204 0.86 4.23 -5.79
C MET A 204 0.92 3.85 -4.30
N VAL A 205 0.87 2.57 -3.96
CA VAL A 205 0.99 2.07 -2.57
C VAL A 205 2.28 1.29 -2.41
N SER A 206 2.39 0.12 -3.04
CA SER A 206 3.53 -0.78 -2.88
C SER A 206 4.83 -0.17 -3.41
N GLU A 207 4.83 0.36 -4.63
CA GLU A 207 6.05 0.87 -5.25
C GLU A 207 6.51 2.20 -4.65
N ALA A 208 5.56 3.06 -4.24
CA ALA A 208 5.90 4.26 -3.48
C ALA A 208 6.47 3.93 -2.08
N THR A 209 5.99 2.86 -1.44
CA THR A 209 6.56 2.34 -0.20
C THR A 209 7.99 1.86 -0.40
N ARG A 210 8.28 1.17 -1.52
CA ARG A 210 9.61 0.67 -1.87
C ARG A 210 10.59 1.75 -2.32
N PHE A 211 10.12 2.72 -3.09
CA PHE A 211 10.95 3.68 -3.78
C PHE A 211 10.58 5.13 -3.47
N LYS A 212 11.51 5.84 -2.83
CA LYS A 212 11.46 7.29 -2.62
C LYS A 212 11.28 8.07 -3.92
N TYR A 213 11.84 7.57 -5.01
CA TYR A 213 11.71 8.21 -6.32
C TYR A 213 10.26 8.20 -6.82
N ILE A 214 9.57 7.07 -6.69
CA ILE A 214 8.17 6.91 -7.11
C ILE A 214 7.25 7.71 -6.19
N GLU A 215 7.48 7.66 -4.87
CA GLU A 215 6.82 8.53 -3.90
C GLU A 215 6.93 10.01 -4.29
N LYS A 216 8.15 10.48 -4.61
CA LYS A 216 8.39 11.87 -5.02
C LYS A 216 7.66 12.25 -6.31
N MET A 217 7.58 11.34 -7.29
CA MET A 217 6.81 11.60 -8.51
C MET A 217 5.31 11.79 -8.21
N ILE A 218 4.75 10.99 -7.30
CA ILE A 218 3.35 11.12 -6.87
C ILE A 218 3.15 12.40 -6.07
N LEU A 219 4.07 12.74 -5.16
CA LEU A 219 4.02 14.02 -4.42
C LEU A 219 4.08 15.23 -5.36
N ASN A 220 4.86 15.16 -6.43
CA ASN A 220 4.93 16.23 -7.43
C ASN A 220 3.66 16.35 -8.28
N SER A 221 2.85 15.30 -8.37
CA SER A 221 1.57 15.35 -9.07
C SER A 221 0.44 15.95 -8.22
N ILE A 222 0.67 16.18 -6.92
CA ILE A 222 -0.27 16.88 -6.03
C ILE A 222 0.08 18.36 -6.01
N GLU A 223 -0.68 19.19 -6.71
CA GLU A 223 -0.42 20.65 -6.78
C GLU A 223 -1.00 21.39 -5.58
N GLY A 224 -2.13 20.90 -5.06
CA GLY A 224 -2.83 21.45 -3.92
C GLY A 224 -3.95 20.52 -3.47
N LYS A 225 -4.60 20.84 -2.35
CA LYS A 225 -5.76 20.07 -1.89
C LYS A 225 -6.88 20.17 -2.94
N GLY A 226 -7.25 19.05 -3.52
CA GLY A 226 -8.27 19.01 -4.59
C GLY A 226 -7.76 19.35 -5.98
N THR A 227 -6.46 19.58 -6.16
CA THR A 227 -5.85 19.90 -7.47
C THR A 227 -4.72 18.92 -7.74
N TYR A 228 -4.93 18.07 -8.74
CA TYR A 228 -4.06 16.94 -9.02
C TYR A 228 -3.72 16.89 -10.51
N LYS A 229 -2.46 16.64 -10.80
CA LYS A 229 -2.02 16.23 -12.12
C LYS A 229 -1.91 14.72 -12.19
N SER A 230 -2.01 14.19 -13.40
CA SER A 230 -1.60 12.85 -13.72
C SER A 230 -0.27 12.84 -14.45
N PHE A 231 0.42 11.70 -14.41
CA PHE A 231 1.65 11.48 -15.16
C PHE A 231 1.75 10.02 -15.60
N PHE A 232 2.46 9.78 -16.70
CA PHE A 232 2.85 8.42 -17.08
C PHE A 232 4.16 8.02 -16.39
N PRO A 233 4.28 6.78 -15.89
CA PRO A 233 5.54 6.25 -15.40
C PRO A 233 6.64 6.40 -16.45
N ASN A 234 7.75 7.06 -16.10
CA ASN A 234 8.89 7.17 -16.99
C ASN A 234 9.71 5.85 -16.99
N PRO A 235 10.66 5.67 -17.93
CA PRO A 235 11.43 4.43 -18.02
C PRO A 235 12.20 4.07 -16.73
N LEU A 236 12.63 5.06 -15.95
CA LEU A 236 13.27 4.82 -14.65
C LEU A 236 12.30 4.22 -13.63
N VAL A 237 11.05 4.68 -13.56
CA VAL A 237 10.02 4.07 -12.69
C VAL A 237 9.89 2.59 -13.02
N ILE A 238 9.67 2.27 -14.30
CA ILE A 238 9.52 0.88 -14.76
C ILE A 238 10.76 0.04 -14.45
N SER A 239 11.94 0.61 -14.68
CA SER A 239 13.21 -0.06 -14.39
C SER A 239 13.42 -0.30 -12.90
N LEU A 240 12.99 0.60 -12.01
CA LEU A 240 13.08 0.43 -10.57
C LEU A 240 12.13 -0.68 -10.11
N GLU A 241 10.86 -0.62 -10.50
CA GLU A 241 9.84 -1.64 -10.17
C GLU A 241 10.31 -3.05 -10.57
N ASN A 242 10.83 -3.20 -11.79
CA ASN A 242 11.29 -4.49 -12.30
C ASN A 242 12.59 -4.99 -11.63
N ARG A 243 13.36 -4.12 -10.97
CA ARG A 243 14.69 -4.45 -10.42
C ARG A 243 14.77 -4.34 -8.91
N TRP A 244 13.65 -4.11 -8.21
CA TRP A 244 13.63 -3.97 -6.74
C TRP A 244 14.29 -5.15 -6.01
N GLN A 245 14.01 -6.38 -6.45
CA GLN A 245 14.60 -7.59 -5.88
C GLN A 245 16.11 -7.66 -6.12
N ASP A 246 16.56 -7.38 -7.35
CA ASP A 246 17.99 -7.37 -7.70
C ASP A 246 18.76 -6.29 -6.95
N LEU A 247 18.18 -5.10 -6.80
CA LEU A 247 18.76 -4.01 -6.02
C LEU A 247 18.89 -4.39 -4.54
N SER A 248 17.84 -4.98 -3.96
CA SER A 248 17.85 -5.45 -2.58
C SER A 248 18.92 -6.53 -2.36
N LYS A 249 19.03 -7.48 -3.30
CA LYS A 249 20.08 -8.51 -3.30
C LYS A 249 21.48 -7.92 -3.40
N GLY A 250 21.66 -6.97 -4.31
CA GLY A 250 22.92 -6.29 -4.52
C GLY A 250 23.40 -5.56 -3.28
N VAL A 251 22.51 -4.82 -2.61
CA VAL A 251 22.85 -4.08 -1.38
C VAL A 251 23.16 -5.02 -0.22
N ARG A 252 22.31 -6.03 0.03
CA ARG A 252 22.51 -7.00 1.13
C ARG A 252 23.86 -7.72 1.00
N ASN A 253 24.21 -8.14 -0.22
CA ASN A 253 25.43 -8.89 -0.50
C ASN A 253 26.63 -7.99 -0.86
N SER A 254 26.50 -6.67 -0.70
CA SER A 254 27.58 -5.76 -1.07
C SER A 254 28.79 -5.93 -0.16
N ASN A 255 29.98 -5.86 -0.73
CA ASN A 255 31.23 -5.88 0.03
C ASN A 255 31.75 -4.45 0.15
N LYS A 256 31.78 -3.89 1.37
CA LYS A 256 32.14 -2.49 1.63
C LYS A 256 31.37 -1.50 0.72
N GLY A 257 30.12 -1.83 0.41
CA GLY A 257 29.22 -1.01 -0.39
C GLY A 257 29.35 -1.18 -1.90
N VAL A 258 30.21 -2.09 -2.36
CA VAL A 258 30.32 -2.47 -3.78
C VAL A 258 29.33 -3.59 -4.08
N ILE A 259 28.47 -3.37 -5.07
CA ILE A 259 27.46 -4.30 -5.55
C ILE A 259 28.05 -5.10 -6.71
N SER A 260 28.13 -6.42 -6.55
CA SER A 260 28.61 -7.34 -7.58
C SER A 260 27.70 -8.57 -7.69
N PRO A 261 27.17 -8.91 -8.87
CA PRO A 261 27.26 -8.13 -10.12
C PRO A 261 26.48 -6.80 -10.04
N ALA A 262 26.92 -5.81 -10.81
CA ALA A 262 26.22 -4.53 -10.90
C ALA A 262 24.79 -4.70 -11.46
N VAL A 263 23.84 -3.93 -10.93
CA VAL A 263 22.44 -3.94 -11.38
C VAL A 263 22.28 -2.93 -12.51
N GLN A 264 21.70 -3.36 -13.63
CA GLN A 264 21.46 -2.50 -14.79
C GLN A 264 20.11 -1.80 -14.69
N LEU A 265 20.11 -0.47 -14.65
CA LEU A 265 18.89 0.33 -14.69
C LEU A 265 18.80 1.12 -16.00
N ILE A 266 17.64 1.74 -16.22
CA ILE A 266 17.36 2.67 -17.31
C ILE A 266 17.00 4.02 -16.69
N ASP A 267 17.57 5.12 -17.21
CA ASP A 267 17.28 6.47 -16.76
C ASP A 267 15.94 7.01 -17.32
N PRO A 268 15.47 8.21 -16.90
CA PRO A 268 14.23 8.78 -17.43
C PRO A 268 14.21 9.02 -18.95
N ASN A 269 15.37 9.07 -19.62
CA ASN A 269 15.53 9.29 -21.05
C ASN A 269 15.82 7.99 -21.82
N ASN A 270 15.54 6.83 -21.20
CA ASN A 270 15.72 5.51 -21.77
C ASN A 270 17.20 5.10 -21.99
N LYS A 271 18.15 5.73 -21.27
CA LYS A 271 19.58 5.37 -21.34
C LYS A 271 19.96 4.39 -20.23
N PRO A 272 20.69 3.31 -20.56
CA PRO A 272 21.15 2.36 -19.55
C PRO A 272 22.23 2.96 -18.64
N PHE A 273 22.14 2.72 -17.34
CA PHE A 273 23.21 3.00 -16.37
C PHE A 273 23.37 1.88 -15.34
N LYS A 274 24.59 1.71 -14.82
CA LYS A 274 24.91 0.64 -13.87
C LYS A 274 24.86 1.16 -12.44
N VAL A 275 24.36 0.31 -11.55
CA VAL A 275 24.40 0.48 -10.10
C VAL A 275 25.35 -0.57 -9.56
N ASP A 276 26.59 -0.16 -9.29
CA ASP A 276 27.68 -0.98 -8.76
C ASP A 276 28.06 -0.59 -7.32
N LYS A 277 27.35 0.37 -6.72
CA LYS A 277 27.55 0.85 -5.36
C LYS A 277 26.22 1.13 -4.67
N VAL A 278 26.16 0.89 -3.36
CA VAL A 278 24.97 1.18 -2.54
C VAL A 278 24.61 2.67 -2.57
N GLN A 279 25.61 3.55 -2.56
CA GLN A 279 25.41 5.00 -2.61
C GLN A 279 24.70 5.46 -3.90
N ALA A 280 24.84 4.71 -4.99
CA ALA A 280 24.19 5.03 -6.25
C ALA A 280 22.68 4.71 -6.23
N VAL A 281 22.23 3.76 -5.40
CA VAL A 281 20.82 3.38 -5.29
C VAL A 281 20.10 4.02 -4.11
N ALA A 282 20.82 4.35 -3.03
CA ALA A 282 20.23 4.89 -1.81
C ALA A 282 19.27 6.09 -2.01
N PRO A 283 19.51 7.03 -2.95
CA PRO A 283 18.57 8.12 -3.19
C PRO A 283 17.19 7.69 -3.74
N TYR A 284 17.08 6.49 -4.31
CA TYR A 284 15.85 6.00 -4.94
C TYR A 284 15.02 5.10 -4.03
N LEU A 285 15.61 4.48 -3.00
CA LEU A 285 14.98 3.44 -2.19
C LEU A 285 14.50 3.95 -0.83
N ASN A 286 13.40 3.36 -0.39
CA ASN A 286 12.76 3.62 0.90
C ASN A 286 12.82 2.37 1.81
N ILE A 287 12.75 1.15 1.23
CA ILE A 287 12.86 -0.12 1.97
C ILE A 287 13.35 -1.26 1.04
N TYR A 288 14.20 -2.15 1.56
CA TYR A 288 14.71 -3.32 0.82
C TYR A 288 13.90 -4.58 1.07
N ASN A 289 13.92 -5.50 0.11
CA ASN A 289 13.44 -6.86 0.29
C ASN A 289 14.48 -7.74 0.97
N ILE A 290 14.02 -8.60 1.88
CA ILE A 290 14.85 -9.56 2.59
C ILE A 290 14.88 -10.96 1.95
N ARG A 291 13.93 -11.31 1.06
CA ARG A 291 13.84 -12.61 0.34
C ARG A 291 14.98 -12.80 -0.66
N VAL A 292 16.19 -12.90 -0.13
CA VAL A 292 17.41 -13.07 -0.90
C VAL A 292 18.26 -14.13 -0.21
N LEU A 293 17.75 -15.36 -0.22
CA LEU A 293 18.52 -16.59 -0.08
C LEU A 293 18.22 -17.45 -1.30
#